data_AF-A0A2N3GCB4-F1
#
_entry.id   AF-A0A2N3GCB4-F1
#
_cell.length_a   1.000
_cell.length_b   1.000
_cell.length_c   1.000
_cell.angle_alpha   90.00
_cell.angle_beta   90.00
_cell.angle_gamma   90.00
#
_symmetry.space_group_name_H-M   'P 1'
#
loop_
_entity.id
_entity.type
_entity.pdbx_description
1 polymer ?
#
loop_
_entity_poly.entity_id
_entity_poly.type
_entity_poly.pdbx_seq_one_letter_code
_entity_poly.pdbx_strand_id
1 'polypeptide(L)'
;MEIKILGSGCVKCNEMERVTRQAVAEAGLDATVEHVSEFTEIMAYGVMSTPALVVDGQVRLTGRVPKVADMIALLQRPAEGGAPAGGCGCSGGCC
;
A
#
# COMPACT_ATOMS: atom_id res chain seq x y z
N MET A 1 12.46 4.34 5.30
CA MET A 1 11.27 3.91 4.52
C MET A 1 10.08 4.64 5.09
N GLU A 2 9.24 5.28 4.28
CA GLU A 2 8.04 5.98 4.79
C GLU A 2 6.80 5.13 4.55
N ILE A 3 6.09 4.76 5.61
CA ILE A 3 4.84 3.99 5.51
C ILE A 3 3.70 4.89 5.98
N LYS A 4 2.80 5.21 5.06
CA LYS A 4 1.62 6.03 5.36
C LYS A 4 0.37 5.16 5.35
N ILE A 5 -0.41 5.25 6.41
CA ILE A 5 -1.68 4.55 6.55
C ILE A 5 -2.79 5.57 6.33
N LEU A 6 -3.50 5.41 5.23
CA LEU A 6 -4.61 6.24 4.83
C LEU A 6 -5.90 5.63 5.38
N GLY A 7 -6.53 6.30 6.36
CA GLY A 7 -7.76 5.79 6.95
C GLY A 7 -8.44 6.76 7.89
N SER A 8 -9.77 6.79 7.85
CA SER A 8 -10.63 7.65 8.66
C SER A 8 -10.84 7.15 10.10
N GLY A 9 -9.89 6.40 10.67
CA GLY A 9 -9.92 5.98 12.08
C GLY A 9 -10.80 4.77 12.44
N CYS A 10 -11.13 3.89 11.49
CA CYS A 10 -11.89 2.67 11.79
C CYS A 10 -11.02 1.60 12.48
N VAL A 11 -11.65 0.62 13.16
CA VAL A 11 -10.98 -0.50 13.85
C VAL A 11 -9.94 -1.21 12.98
N LYS A 12 -10.25 -1.41 11.68
CA LYS A 12 -9.35 -2.02 10.71
C LYS A 12 -8.08 -1.19 10.42
N CYS A 13 -8.16 0.14 10.51
CA CYS A 13 -7.01 1.02 10.28
C CYS A 13 -5.99 0.87 11.42
N ASN A 14 -6.48 0.81 12.66
CA ASN A 14 -5.64 0.61 13.84
C ASN A 14 -4.97 -0.77 13.81
N GLU A 15 -5.69 -1.81 13.37
CA GLU A 15 -5.10 -3.13 13.20
C GLU A 15 -3.99 -3.15 12.14
N MET A 16 -4.18 -2.47 11.01
CA MET A 16 -3.15 -2.30 9.98
C MET A 16 -1.90 -1.59 10.54
N GLU A 17 -2.06 -0.53 11.33
CA GLU A 17 -0.95 0.16 11.97
C GLU A 17 -0.15 -0.78 12.88
N ARG A 18 -0.84 -1.52 13.74
CA ARG A 18 -0.23 -2.47 14.65
C ARG A 18 0.57 -3.54 13.90
N VAL A 19 -0.04 -4.15 12.87
CA VAL A 19 0.61 -5.17 12.04
C VAL A 19 1.82 -4.59 11.31
N THR A 20 1.72 -3.37 10.81
CA THR A 20 2.82 -2.67 10.12
C THR A 20 4.00 -2.45 11.05
N ARG A 21 3.75 -1.85 12.23
CA ARG A 21 4.81 -1.62 13.22
C ARG A 21 5.48 -2.92 13.66
N GLN A 22 4.69 -3.98 13.85
CA GLN A 22 5.22 -5.29 14.20
C GLN A 22 6.07 -5.88 13.05
N ALA A 23 5.58 -5.84 11.81
CA ALA A 23 6.29 -6.32 10.63
C ALA A 23 7.63 -5.60 10.42
N VAL A 24 7.64 -4.27 10.59
CA VAL A 24 8.85 -3.44 10.49
C VAL A 24 9.88 -3.83 11.54
N ALA A 25 9.45 -4.00 12.79
CA ALA A 25 10.32 -4.43 13.90
C ALA A 25 10.86 -5.85 13.69
N GLU A 26 10.02 -6.80 13.27
CA GLU A 26 10.39 -8.20 12.97
C GLU A 26 11.37 -8.27 11.78
N ALA A 27 11.17 -7.45 10.76
CA ALA A 27 12.05 -7.38 9.60
C ALA A 27 13.36 -6.62 9.88
N GLY A 28 13.47 -5.92 11.01
CA GLY A 28 14.62 -5.08 11.34
C GLY A 28 14.81 -3.91 10.37
N LEU A 29 13.71 -3.39 9.80
CA LEU A 29 13.73 -2.27 8.86
C LEU A 29 13.48 -0.95 9.61
N ASP A 30 14.19 0.12 9.24
CA ASP A 30 13.89 1.47 9.69
C ASP A 30 12.79 2.09 8.80
N ALA A 31 11.53 1.87 9.22
CA ALA A 31 10.37 2.46 8.58
C ALA A 31 9.56 3.35 9.53
N THR A 32 9.18 4.53 9.05
CA THR A 32 8.37 5.50 9.79
C THR A 32 6.90 5.27 9.46
N VAL A 33 6.08 4.96 10.47
CA VAL A 33 4.64 4.74 10.28
C VAL A 33 3.89 6.03 10.62
N GLU A 34 3.23 6.61 9.62
CA GLU A 34 2.44 7.83 9.74
C GLU A 34 0.97 7.55 9.41
N HIS A 35 0.05 8.00 10.28
CA HIS A 35 -1.38 7.85 10.04
C HIS A 35 -1.92 9.13 9.41
N VAL A 36 -2.21 9.04 8.10
CA VAL A 36 -2.82 10.12 7.34
C VAL A 36 -4.34 9.99 7.41
N SER A 37 -4.96 10.90 8.15
CA SER A 37 -6.42 11.04 8.24
C SER A 37 -6.96 12.16 7.35
N GLU A 38 -6.06 12.90 6.69
CA GLU A 38 -6.42 14.03 5.85
C GLU A 38 -7.01 13.56 4.51
N PHE A 39 -8.28 13.92 4.29
CA PHE A 39 -9.01 13.57 3.07
C PHE A 39 -8.29 14.05 1.80
N THR A 40 -7.66 15.22 1.83
CA THR A 40 -6.94 15.80 0.70
C THR A 40 -5.78 14.90 0.26
N GLU A 41 -5.00 14.38 1.20
CA GLU A 41 -3.91 13.44 0.90
C GLU A 41 -4.46 12.11 0.39
N ILE A 42 -5.51 11.56 1.03
CA ILE A 42 -6.13 10.29 0.60
C ILE A 42 -6.60 10.36 -0.85
N MET A 43 -7.23 11.47 -1.24
CA MET A 43 -7.67 11.70 -2.62
C MET A 43 -6.50 11.89 -3.58
N ALA A 44 -5.41 12.55 -3.15
CA ALA A 44 -4.21 12.72 -3.96
C ALA A 44 -3.55 11.37 -4.32
N TYR A 45 -3.65 10.38 -3.43
CA TYR A 45 -3.19 9.02 -3.69
C TYR A 45 -4.17 8.16 -4.54
N GLY A 46 -5.34 8.69 -4.90
CA GLY A 46 -6.33 7.98 -5.70
C GLY A 46 -6.99 6.79 -4.98
N VAL A 47 -6.94 6.77 -3.65
CA VAL A 47 -7.51 5.69 -2.86
C VAL A 47 -9.03 5.90 -2.72
N MET A 48 -9.79 5.08 -3.45
CA MET A 48 -11.27 5.06 -3.37
C MET A 48 -11.78 4.22 -2.19
N SER A 49 -10.94 3.37 -1.60
CA SER A 49 -11.34 2.45 -0.52
C SER A 49 -10.27 2.38 0.56
N THR A 50 -10.59 2.96 1.71
CA THR A 50 -9.79 2.87 2.93
C THR A 50 -10.14 1.60 3.71
N PRO A 51 -9.20 1.02 4.48
CA PRO A 51 -7.83 1.48 4.75
C PRO A 51 -6.86 1.22 3.58
N ALA A 52 -5.91 2.12 3.36
CA ALA A 52 -4.83 1.91 2.39
C ALA A 52 -3.44 2.07 3.02
N LEU A 53 -2.54 1.22 2.57
CA LEU A 53 -1.13 1.19 2.95
C LEU A 53 -0.30 1.75 1.80
N VAL A 54 0.40 2.83 2.07
CA VAL A 54 1.32 3.50 1.17
C VAL A 54 2.72 3.29 1.70
N VAL A 55 3.65 2.90 0.82
CA VAL A 55 5.07 2.72 1.15
C VAL A 55 5.88 3.56 0.18
N ASP A 56 6.70 4.48 0.69
CA ASP A 56 7.50 5.45 -0.06
C ASP A 56 6.67 6.19 -1.13
N GLY A 57 5.47 6.62 -0.74
CA GLY A 57 4.53 7.35 -1.61
C GLY A 57 3.76 6.48 -2.62
N GLN A 58 3.93 5.16 -2.61
CA GLN A 58 3.22 4.25 -3.51
C GLN A 58 2.20 3.39 -2.76
N VAL A 59 0.97 3.35 -3.27
CA VAL A 59 -0.10 2.51 -2.72
C VAL A 59 0.24 1.04 -2.99
N ARG A 60 0.49 0.26 -1.93
CA ARG A 60 0.78 -1.17 -2.04
C ARG A 60 -0.44 -2.03 -1.78
N LEU A 61 -1.33 -1.56 -0.93
CA LEU A 61 -2.47 -2.35 -0.50
C LEU A 61 -3.65 -1.44 -0.14
N THR A 62 -4.86 -1.83 -0.55
CA THR A 62 -6.10 -1.10 -0.26
C THR A 62 -7.21 -2.06 0.17
N GLY A 63 -8.04 -1.66 1.12
CA GLY A 63 -9.30 -2.33 1.47
C GLY A 63 -9.20 -3.62 2.30
N ARG A 64 -7.98 -4.10 2.64
CA ARG A 64 -7.80 -5.30 3.49
C ARG A 64 -6.64 -5.13 4.47
N VAL A 65 -6.56 -5.97 5.49
CA VAL A 65 -5.40 -6.01 6.41
C VAL A 65 -4.75 -7.38 6.25
N PRO A 66 -3.53 -7.47 5.70
CA PRO A 66 -2.81 -8.74 5.59
C PRO A 66 -2.26 -9.17 6.96
N LYS A 67 -1.78 -10.41 7.07
CA LYS A 67 -1.09 -10.88 8.28
C LYS A 67 0.31 -10.29 8.38
N VAL A 68 0.91 -10.31 9.58
CA VAL A 68 2.28 -9.82 9.83
C VAL A 68 3.29 -10.44 8.85
N ALA A 69 3.24 -11.76 8.64
CA ALA A 69 4.14 -12.46 7.71
C ALA A 69 4.01 -11.96 6.26
N ASP A 70 2.77 -11.79 5.77
CA ASP A 70 2.52 -11.24 4.43
C ASP A 70 2.96 -9.79 4.32
N MET A 71 2.80 -9.00 5.39
CA MET A 71 3.22 -7.61 5.42
C MET A 71 4.75 -7.47 5.36
N ILE A 72 5.49 -8.32 6.07
CA ILE A 72 6.96 -8.42 5.95
C ILE A 72 7.33 -8.73 4.49
N ALA A 73 6.68 -9.73 3.89
CA ALA A 73 6.93 -10.08 2.48
C ALA A 73 6.62 -8.93 1.52
N LEU A 74 5.58 -8.13 1.77
CA LEU A 74 5.23 -6.95 0.98
C LEU A 74 6.26 -5.82 1.13
N LEU A 75 6.81 -5.62 2.32
CA LEU A 75 7.85 -4.62 2.59
C LEU A 75 9.20 -5.02 2.00
N GLN A 76 9.55 -6.31 2.06
CA GLN A 76 10.78 -6.86 1.50
C GLN A 76 10.74 -6.92 -0.04
N ARG A 77 9.55 -6.95 -0.63
CA ARG A 77 9.40 -6.96 -2.09
C ARG A 77 9.45 -5.52 -2.61
N PRO A 78 10.45 -5.14 -3.42
CA PRO A 78 10.49 -3.80 -3.99
C PRO A 78 9.22 -3.53 -4.81
N ALA A 79 8.86 -2.26 -4.81
CA ALA A 79 8.16 -1.46 -5.82
C ALA A 79 7.63 -2.04 -7.13
N GLU A 80 7.24 -3.29 -7.32
CA GLU A 80 6.56 -3.70 -8.56
C GLU A 80 5.08 -3.26 -8.50
N GLY A 81 4.88 -1.96 -8.32
CA GLY A 81 3.58 -1.30 -8.33
C GLY A 81 3.10 -1.09 -9.76
N GLY A 82 2.26 -2.01 -10.23
CA GLY A 82 1.02 -1.69 -10.96
C GLY A 82 1.12 -1.07 -12.36
N ALA A 83 1.03 -1.93 -13.39
CA ALA A 83 0.10 -1.77 -14.52
C ALA A 83 0.18 -3.00 -15.47
N PRO A 84 -0.86 -3.83 -15.62
CA PRO A 84 -1.09 -4.48 -16.90
C PRO A 84 -1.85 -3.48 -17.80
N ALA A 85 -1.16 -2.45 -18.28
CA ALA A 85 -1.54 -1.80 -19.52
C ALA A 85 -0.75 -2.47 -20.66
N GLY A 86 -0.92 -3.79 -20.78
CA GLY A 86 -0.54 -4.51 -21.99
C GLY A 86 -1.57 -4.19 -23.06
N GLY A 87 -1.45 -3.00 -23.65
CA GLY A 87 -2.15 -2.67 -24.88
C GLY A 87 -1.78 -3.72 -25.92
N CYS A 88 -2.75 -4.51 -26.36
CA CYS A 88 -2.62 -5.32 -27.56
C CYS A 88 -2.66 -4.37 -28.76
N GLY A 89 -1.55 -3.68 -29.00
CA GLY A 89 -1.26 -2.99 -30.25
C GLY A 89 -0.69 -3.98 -31.25
N CYS A 90 -1.51 -4.89 -31.76
CA CYS A 90 -1.16 -5.66 -32.96
C CYS A 90 -1.50 -4.83 -34.20
N SER A 91 -0.72 -3.78 -34.42
CA SER A 91 -0.51 -3.21 -35.75
C SER A 91 0.25 -4.25 -36.59
N GLY A 92 -0.46 -5.02 -37.40
CA GLY A 92 0.17 -5.92 -38.36
C GLY A 92 -0.75 -7.00 -38.93
N GLY A 93 -1.52 -6.64 -39.96
CA GLY A 93 -1.91 -7.55 -41.05
C GLY A 93 -2.95 -8.62 -40.73
N CYS A 94 -4.22 -8.30 -40.98
CA CYS A 94 -5.16 -9.28 -41.52
C CYS A 94 -6.24 -8.57 -42.32
N CYS A 95 -6.03 -8.58 -43.64
CA CYS A 95 -6.95 -8.28 -44.75
C CYS A 95 -7.40 -6.82 -44.93
#